data_AF-A0A540LUP4-F1
#
_entry.id   AF-A0A540LUP4-F1
#
_cell.length_a   1.000
_cell.length_b   1.000
_cell.length_c   1.000
_cell.angle_alpha   90.00
_cell.angle_beta   90.00
_cell.angle_gamma   90.00
#
_symmetry.space_group_name_H-M   'P 1'
#
loop_
_entity.id
_entity.type
_entity.pdbx_description
1 polymer ?
#
loop_
_entity_poly.entity_id
_entity_poly.type
_entity_poly.pdbx_seq_one_letter_code
_entity_poly.pdbx_strand_id
1 'polypeptide(L)'
;MEDAMPKLTPAERKLGLGPCEVCGKEKDHTTDECPYLEIIPKGEEGNVCEMYAVVCKGCGLEGGHPGKSWTGCAVLKYCSRCFVVGDHLYANCPNLEPEKRERLRQIKVKHHRLGINF
;
A
#
# COMPACT_ATOMS: atom_id res chain seq x y z
N MET A 1 -3.91 -14.51 30.38
CA MET A 1 -4.99 -14.67 29.38
C MET A 1 -4.48 -14.00 28.13
N GLU A 2 -3.79 -14.77 27.31
CA GLU A 2 -3.30 -14.32 26.01
C GLU A 2 -4.13 -15.10 25.00
N ASP A 3 -5.35 -14.64 24.78
CA ASP A 3 -6.26 -15.21 23.80
C ASP A 3 -5.66 -14.97 22.41
N ALA A 4 -4.86 -15.93 21.97
CA ALA A 4 -4.26 -15.95 20.65
C ALA A 4 -5.37 -15.88 19.60
N MET A 5 -5.39 -14.77 18.87
CA MET A 5 -6.32 -14.53 17.76
C MET A 5 -6.31 -15.75 16.82
N PRO A 6 -7.47 -16.38 16.56
CA PRO A 6 -7.54 -17.65 15.85
C PRO A 6 -6.96 -17.49 14.44
N LYS A 7 -5.98 -18.31 14.10
CA LYS A 7 -5.34 -18.29 12.78
C LYS A 7 -6.32 -18.84 11.74
N LEU A 8 -6.92 -17.95 10.96
CA LEU A 8 -7.82 -18.29 9.85
C LEU A 8 -7.16 -19.26 8.88
N THR A 9 -7.92 -20.29 8.49
CA THR A 9 -7.48 -21.30 7.53
C THR A 9 -7.34 -20.71 6.12
N PRO A 10 -6.53 -21.33 5.24
CA PRO A 10 -6.42 -20.90 3.84
C PRO A 10 -7.76 -20.89 3.09
N ALA A 11 -8.71 -21.75 3.47
CA ALA A 11 -10.04 -21.81 2.88
C ALA A 11 -10.93 -20.64 3.32
N GLU A 12 -10.87 -20.23 4.60
CA GLU A 12 -11.59 -19.07 5.10
C GLU A 12 -11.05 -17.76 4.51
N ARG A 13 -9.73 -17.66 4.29
CA ARG A 13 -9.13 -16.56 3.51
C ARG A 13 -9.68 -16.52 2.08
N LYS A 14 -9.83 -17.69 1.43
CA LYS A 14 -10.40 -17.81 0.07
C LYS A 14 -11.88 -17.48 -0.02
N LEU A 15 -12.67 -17.77 1.02
CA LEU A 15 -14.08 -17.37 1.13
C LEU A 15 -14.23 -15.89 1.51
N GLY A 16 -13.10 -15.19 1.61
CA GLY A 16 -12.98 -13.83 2.08
C GLY A 16 -13.33 -13.69 3.55
N LEU A 17 -13.80 -14.70 4.30
CA LEU A 17 -14.42 -14.64 5.64
C LEU A 17 -13.56 -14.02 6.76
N GLY A 18 -12.34 -13.58 6.44
CA GLY A 18 -11.46 -12.86 7.35
C GLY A 18 -11.64 -11.34 7.32
N PRO A 19 -10.84 -10.62 8.12
CA PRO A 19 -10.76 -9.16 8.07
C PRO A 19 -10.34 -8.69 6.67
N CYS A 20 -10.67 -7.44 6.34
CA CYS A 20 -10.27 -6.80 5.09
C CYS A 20 -8.75 -6.92 4.89
N GLU A 21 -8.33 -7.37 3.71
CA GLU A 21 -6.90 -7.58 3.40
C GLU A 21 -6.11 -6.28 3.27
N VAL A 22 -6.79 -5.13 3.16
CA VAL A 22 -6.16 -3.81 3.07
C VAL A 22 -5.99 -3.19 4.45
N CYS A 23 -7.08 -3.08 5.21
CA CYS A 23 -7.12 -2.32 6.47
C CYS A 23 -7.13 -3.20 7.74
N GLY A 24 -7.22 -4.53 7.60
CA GLY A 24 -7.26 -5.46 8.73
C GLY A 24 -8.52 -5.40 9.60
N LYS A 25 -9.51 -4.56 9.27
CA LYS A 25 -10.77 -4.42 10.03
C LYS A 25 -11.75 -5.55 9.68
N GLU A 26 -12.60 -5.93 10.63
CA GLU A 26 -13.69 -6.89 10.40
C GLU A 26 -14.63 -6.39 9.28
N LYS A 27 -15.29 -7.34 8.60
CA LYS A 27 -15.98 -7.09 7.32
C LYS A 27 -17.16 -6.12 7.42
N ASP A 28 -16.88 -4.86 7.13
CA ASP A 28 -17.87 -3.86 6.73
C ASP A 28 -17.85 -3.61 5.20
N HIS A 29 -16.82 -4.11 4.50
CA HIS A 29 -16.58 -3.90 3.06
C HIS A 29 -15.77 -5.03 2.43
N THR A 30 -15.76 -5.11 1.10
CA THR A 30 -14.86 -6.00 0.33
C THR A 30 -13.46 -5.39 0.18
N THR A 31 -12.44 -6.21 -0.10
CA THR A 31 -11.06 -5.73 -0.29
C THR A 31 -10.96 -4.63 -1.36
N ASP A 32 -11.66 -4.79 -2.48
CA ASP A 32 -11.66 -3.85 -3.60
C ASP A 32 -12.41 -2.54 -3.32
N GLU A 33 -13.33 -2.56 -2.35
CA GLU A 33 -14.10 -1.38 -1.91
C GLU A 33 -13.52 -0.74 -0.64
N CYS A 34 -12.31 -1.17 -0.23
CA CYS A 34 -11.73 -0.65 1.00
C CYS A 34 -11.43 0.86 0.87
N PRO A 35 -11.92 1.70 1.80
CA PRO A 35 -11.69 3.14 1.75
C PRO A 35 -10.20 3.51 1.80
N TYR A 36 -9.35 2.64 2.37
CA TYR A 36 -7.90 2.87 2.43
C TYR A 36 -7.24 2.87 1.05
N LEU A 37 -7.86 2.25 0.03
CA LEU A 37 -7.40 2.33 -1.36
C LEU A 37 -7.53 3.76 -1.91
N GLU A 38 -8.52 4.50 -1.43
CA GLU A 38 -8.73 5.90 -1.83
C GLU A 38 -7.98 6.87 -0.92
N ILE A 39 -8.21 6.79 0.39
CA ILE A 39 -7.64 7.68 1.42
C ILE A 39 -7.54 6.90 2.73
N ILE A 40 -6.34 6.84 3.30
CA ILE A 40 -6.11 6.36 4.66
C ILE A 40 -6.36 7.53 5.62
N PRO A 41 -7.22 7.37 6.64
CA PRO A 41 -7.39 8.36 7.69
C PRO A 41 -6.08 8.62 8.43
N LYS A 42 -5.84 9.89 8.79
CA LYS A 42 -4.61 10.31 9.47
C LYS A 42 -4.45 9.57 10.80
N GLY A 43 -3.29 8.96 11.03
CA GLY A 43 -2.99 8.17 12.21
C GLY A 43 -3.35 6.68 12.09
N GLU A 44 -4.02 6.26 11.00
CA GLU A 44 -4.32 4.85 10.73
C GLU A 44 -3.36 4.21 9.71
N GLU A 45 -2.29 4.90 9.30
CA GLU A 45 -1.32 4.39 8.32
C GLU A 45 -0.65 3.09 8.78
N GLY A 46 -0.52 2.89 10.09
CA GLY A 46 0.03 1.66 10.69
C GLY A 46 -0.93 0.45 10.68
N ASN A 47 -2.21 0.66 10.35
CA ASN A 47 -3.20 -0.42 10.29
C ASN A 47 -3.27 -1.08 8.91
N VAL A 48 -2.54 -0.55 7.93
CA VAL A 48 -2.48 -1.12 6.57
C VAL A 48 -1.72 -2.44 6.62
N CYS A 49 -2.33 -3.49 6.07
CA CYS A 49 -1.70 -4.82 6.04
C CYS A 49 -0.37 -4.81 5.28
N GLU A 50 0.57 -5.67 5.70
CA GLU A 50 1.95 -5.67 5.21
C GLU A 50 2.11 -5.86 3.69
N MET A 51 1.15 -6.53 3.04
CA MET A 51 1.13 -6.72 1.58
C MET A 51 0.84 -5.44 0.79
N TYR A 52 0.34 -4.40 1.46
CA TYR A 52 0.09 -3.08 0.91
C TYR A 52 1.18 -2.10 1.36
N ALA A 53 1.48 -1.13 0.51
CA ALA A 53 2.33 0.01 0.81
C ALA A 53 1.47 1.24 1.03
N VAL A 54 1.81 2.04 2.05
CA VAL A 54 1.25 3.37 2.23
C VAL A 54 2.02 4.33 1.34
N VAL A 55 1.34 4.86 0.32
CA VAL A 55 1.91 5.79 -0.64
C VAL A 55 1.16 7.11 -0.63
N CYS A 56 1.83 8.19 -1.01
CA CYS A 56 1.13 9.45 -1.22
C CYS A 56 0.19 9.35 -2.42
N LYS A 57 -1.09 9.69 -2.24
CA LYS A 57 -2.11 9.68 -3.31
C LYS A 57 -1.70 10.53 -4.52
N GLY A 58 -0.97 11.62 -4.28
CA GLY A 58 -0.59 12.56 -5.33
C GLY A 58 0.62 12.14 -6.17
N CYS A 59 1.60 11.45 -5.58
CA CYS A 59 2.85 11.10 -6.28
C CYS A 59 3.18 9.61 -6.29
N GLY A 60 2.45 8.78 -5.53
CA GLY A 60 2.69 7.34 -5.40
C GLY A 60 4.05 7.01 -4.77
N LEU A 61 4.65 7.92 -4.00
CA LEU A 61 5.86 7.63 -3.21
C LEU A 61 5.50 7.03 -1.86
N GLU A 62 6.18 5.94 -1.53
CA GLU A 62 6.04 5.22 -0.26
C GLU A 62 6.61 6.05 0.90
N GLY A 63 5.94 5.99 2.06
CA GLY A 63 6.35 6.73 3.26
C GLY A 63 6.02 8.22 3.22
N GLY A 64 5.33 8.68 2.17
CA GLY A 64 4.79 10.03 2.10
C GLY A 64 5.82 11.15 1.95
N HIS A 65 5.51 12.31 2.52
CA HIS A 65 6.34 13.51 2.44
C HIS A 65 6.65 14.08 3.82
N PRO A 66 7.88 13.91 4.35
CA PRO A 66 8.26 14.51 5.62
C PRO A 66 8.18 16.04 5.54
N GLY A 67 7.56 16.65 6.55
CA GLY A 67 7.44 18.12 6.67
C GLY A 67 6.34 18.78 5.82
N LYS A 68 5.49 18.00 5.15
CA LYS A 68 4.32 18.53 4.41
C LYS A 68 3.07 17.72 4.73
N SER A 69 1.90 18.36 4.69
CA SER A 69 0.64 17.62 4.68
C SER A 69 0.56 16.79 3.40
N TRP A 70 0.29 15.51 3.55
CA TRP A 70 0.06 14.60 2.43
C TRP A 70 -1.09 13.66 2.77
N THR A 71 -1.76 13.16 1.75
CA THR A 71 -2.83 12.16 1.88
C THR A 71 -2.27 10.81 1.45
N GLY A 72 -2.33 9.83 2.34
CA GLY A 72 -1.91 8.47 2.06
C GLY A 72 -3.04 7.63 1.46
N CYS A 73 -2.68 6.66 0.62
CA CYS A 73 -3.54 5.57 0.21
C CYS A 73 -2.75 4.25 0.23
N ALA A 74 -3.48 3.14 0.33
CA ALA A 74 -2.93 1.79 0.29
C ALA A 74 -2.83 1.32 -1.16
N VAL A 75 -1.66 0.83 -1.55
CA VAL A 75 -1.43 0.23 -2.88
C VAL A 75 -0.80 -1.13 -2.70
N LEU A 76 -1.34 -2.14 -3.40
CA LEU A 76 -0.79 -3.49 -3.37
C LEU A 76 0.67 -3.46 -3.81
N LYS A 77 1.57 -4.01 -2.99
CA LYS A 77 2.99 -4.12 -3.36
C LYS A 77 3.11 -5.11 -4.50
N TYR A 78 3.40 -4.61 -5.69
CA TYR A 78 3.66 -5.45 -6.85
C TYR A 78 4.95 -5.02 -7.53
N CYS A 79 5.80 -6.00 -7.83
CA CYS A 79 7.02 -5.80 -8.58
C CYS A 79 6.98 -6.60 -9.88
N SER A 80 6.78 -5.90 -11.00
CA SER A 80 6.83 -6.49 -12.34
C SER A 80 8.22 -6.98 -12.76
N ARG A 81 9.29 -6.55 -12.07
CA ARG A 81 10.67 -7.01 -12.33
C ARG A 81 10.93 -8.39 -11.72
N CYS A 82 10.45 -8.61 -10.51
CA CYS A 82 10.67 -9.83 -9.74
C CYS A 82 9.46 -10.79 -9.79
N PHE A 83 8.32 -10.33 -10.34
CA PHE A 83 7.04 -11.04 -10.34
C PHE A 83 6.55 -11.45 -8.95
N VAL A 84 6.83 -10.62 -7.94
CA VAL A 84 6.38 -10.84 -6.55
C VAL A 84 5.25 -9.88 -6.17
N VAL A 85 4.32 -10.39 -5.36
CA VAL A 85 3.19 -9.66 -4.78
C VAL A 85 3.38 -9.61 -3.26
N GLY A 86 3.10 -8.46 -2.64
CA GLY A 86 3.15 -8.26 -1.19
C GLY A 86 4.51 -7.85 -0.62
N ASP A 87 5.60 -7.98 -1.38
CA ASP A 87 6.96 -7.78 -0.85
C ASP A 87 7.46 -6.32 -1.02
N HIS A 88 7.50 -5.83 -2.26
CA HIS A 88 7.93 -4.47 -2.58
C HIS A 88 7.23 -3.90 -3.82
N LEU A 89 7.15 -2.58 -3.90
CA LEU A 89 6.78 -1.88 -5.13
C LEU A 89 7.93 -1.94 -6.14
N TYR A 90 7.61 -1.98 -7.44
CA TYR A 90 8.60 -1.87 -8.52
C TYR A 90 9.59 -0.71 -8.30
N ALA A 91 9.10 0.44 -7.84
CA ALA A 91 9.92 1.62 -7.57
C ALA A 91 10.96 1.42 -6.44
N ASN A 92 10.77 0.44 -5.57
CA ASN A 92 11.67 0.10 -4.46
C ASN A 92 12.36 -1.26 -4.68
N CYS A 93 12.29 -1.82 -5.89
CA CYS A 93 12.89 -3.12 -6.19
C CYS A 93 14.41 -3.11 -5.96
N PRO A 94 14.97 -4.09 -5.20
CA PRO A 94 16.40 -4.17 -4.95
C PRO A 94 17.22 -4.43 -6.22
N ASN A 95 16.62 -5.08 -7.20
CA ASN A 95 17.22 -5.38 -8.51
C ASN A 95 17.03 -4.24 -9.54
N LEU A 96 16.51 -3.09 -9.11
CA LEU A 96 16.40 -1.90 -9.95
C LEU A 96 17.61 -1.00 -9.72
N GLU A 97 18.32 -0.70 -10.81
CA GLU A 97 19.46 0.22 -10.82
C GLU A 97 19.15 1.52 -10.06
N PRO A 98 20.06 1.99 -9.17
CA PRO A 98 19.83 3.19 -8.36
C PRO A 98 19.46 4.43 -9.18
N GLU A 99 20.10 4.63 -10.33
CA GLU A 99 19.81 5.76 -11.22
C GLU A 99 18.40 5.70 -11.81
N LYS A 100 17.92 4.49 -12.17
CA LYS A 100 16.55 4.29 -12.66
C LYS A 100 15.55 4.50 -11.52
N ARG A 101 15.85 4.00 -10.32
CA ARG A 101 15.05 4.22 -9.12
C ARG A 101 14.87 5.72 -8.84
N GLU A 102 15.95 6.47 -8.85
CA GLU A 102 15.92 7.91 -8.61
C GLU A 102 15.16 8.65 -9.71
N ARG A 103 15.38 8.30 -10.98
CA ARG A 103 14.62 8.86 -12.11
C ARG A 103 13.10 8.66 -11.94
N LEU A 104 12.66 7.47 -11.54
CA LEU A 104 11.23 7.19 -11.29
C LEU A 104 10.68 8.06 -10.16
N ARG A 105 11.44 8.25 -9.08
CA ARG A 105 11.07 9.14 -7.97
C ARG A 105 10.90 10.59 -8.45
N GLN A 106 11.83 11.08 -9.27
CA GLN A 106 11.76 12.43 -9.82
C GLN A 106 10.57 12.62 -10.77
N ILE A 107 10.28 11.63 -11.61
CA ILE A 107 9.09 11.64 -12.50
C ILE A 107 7.81 11.72 -11.67
N LYS A 108 7.69 10.89 -10.63
CA LYS A 108 6.56 10.89 -9.69
C LYS A 108 6.34 12.24 -9.02
N VAL A 109 7.40 12.85 -8.50
CA VAL A 109 7.34 14.19 -7.90
C VAL A 109 6.97 15.25 -8.93
N LYS A 110 7.53 15.18 -10.14
CA LYS A 110 7.23 16.12 -11.22
C LYS A 110 5.77 16.03 -11.66
N HIS A 111 5.24 14.82 -11.85
CA HIS A 111 3.84 14.60 -12.22
C HIS A 111 2.90 15.14 -11.15
N HIS A 112 3.18 14.87 -9.88
CA HIS A 112 2.42 15.45 -8.77
C HIS A 112 2.41 16.99 -8.80
N ARG A 113 3.57 17.62 -9.03
CA ARG A 113 3.65 19.09 -9.18
C ARG A 113 2.88 19.63 -10.38
N LEU A 114 2.75 18.84 -11.44
CA LEU A 114 1.99 19.18 -12.63
C LEU A 114 0.50 18.80 -12.53
N GLY A 115 0.04 18.25 -11.39
CA GLY A 115 -1.33 17.78 -11.22
C GLY A 115 -1.67 16.52 -12.01
N ILE A 116 -0.67 15.80 -12.51
CA ILE A 116 -0.84 14.52 -13.21
C ILE A 116 -0.85 13.43 -12.14
N ASN A 117 -2.02 12.84 -11.90
CA ASN A 117 -2.18 11.74 -10.94
C ASN A 117 -1.62 10.42 -11.50
N PHE A 118 -1.20 9.54 -10.59
CA PHE A 118 -0.67 8.20 -10.86
C PHE A 118 -1.75 7.13 -10.74
#